data_AF-A0A101TN81-F1
#
_entry.id   AF-A0A101TN81-F1
#
_cell.length_a   1.000
_cell.length_b   1.000
_cell.length_c   1.000
_cell.angle_alpha   90.00
_cell.angle_beta   90.00
_cell.angle_gamma   90.00
#
_symmetry.space_group_name_H-M   'P 1'
#
loop_
_entity.id
_entity.type
_entity.pdbx_description
1 polymer ?
#
loop_
_entity_poly.entity_id
_entity_poly.type
_entity_poly.pdbx_seq_one_letter_code
_entity_poly.pdbx_strand_id
1 'polypeptide(L)' 'MSENTQTAPLANTPTGYGWCAWHQGNARGVRLVAVAEQGSGPGTAGRHFACRPCREAYDLVPLADRP' A
#
# COMPACT_ATOMS: atom_id res chain seq x y z
N MET A 1 41.25 3.41 -9.55
CA MET A 1 40.54 4.67 -9.32
C MET A 1 39.04 4.35 -9.30
N SER A 2 38.43 4.62 -8.14
CA SER A 2 37.01 4.76 -7.80
C SER A 2 35.96 3.79 -8.36
N GLU A 3 35.49 2.93 -7.45
CA GLU A 3 34.15 2.35 -7.41
C GLU A 3 33.09 3.32 -7.96
N ASN A 4 32.42 2.94 -9.05
CA ASN A 4 31.05 3.37 -9.26
C ASN A 4 30.15 2.32 -8.61
N THR A 5 30.03 2.42 -7.28
CA THR A 5 28.88 1.92 -6.54
C THR A 5 27.66 2.54 -7.20
N GLN A 6 27.06 1.80 -8.14
CA GLN A 6 25.79 2.15 -8.73
C GLN A 6 24.78 2.14 -7.59
N THR A 7 24.55 3.32 -7.04
CA THR A 7 23.41 3.67 -6.22
C THR A 7 22.19 3.11 -6.93
N ALA A 8 21.62 2.04 -6.37
CA ALA A 8 20.36 1.52 -6.87
C ALA A 8 19.41 2.72 -7.02
N PRO A 9 18.75 2.92 -8.18
CA PRO A 9 17.69 3.90 -8.24
C PRO A 9 16.64 3.40 -7.24
N LEU A 10 16.63 4.01 -6.05
CA LEU A 10 15.56 3.89 -5.09
C LEU A 10 14.32 4.28 -5.87
N ALA A 11 13.55 3.27 -6.26
CA ALA A 11 12.44 3.36 -7.20
C ALA A 11 11.67 4.66 -6.96
N ASN A 12 11.97 5.67 -7.78
CA ASN A 12 11.42 7.01 -7.66
C ASN A 12 10.00 7.07 -8.24
N THR A 13 9.38 5.90 -8.37
CA THR A 13 7.94 5.79 -8.55
C THR A 13 7.33 6.32 -7.27
N PRO A 14 6.44 7.32 -7.29
CA PRO A 14 5.71 7.75 -6.12
C PRO A 14 4.81 6.61 -5.64
N THR A 15 5.39 5.68 -4.91
CA THR A 15 4.70 4.63 -4.19
C THR A 15 4.11 5.30 -2.97
N GLY A 16 2.80 5.58 -3.02
CA GLY A 16 2.07 6.18 -1.91
C GLY A 16 2.50 5.59 -0.58
N TYR A 17 2.91 6.46 0.35
CA TYR A 17 3.23 6.07 1.72
C TYR A 17 1.97 6.20 2.57
N GLY A 18 1.70 5.20 3.40
CA GLY A 18 0.54 5.24 4.26
C GLY A 18 0.38 3.98 5.09
N TRP A 19 -0.73 3.91 5.80
CA TRP A 19 -1.05 2.81 6.70
C TRP A 19 -1.57 1.59 5.94
N CYS A 20 -1.03 0.42 6.22
CA CYS A 20 -1.58 -0.85 5.76
C CYS A 20 -2.49 -1.46 6.83
N ALA A 21 -3.75 -1.71 6.47
CA ALA A 21 -4.73 -2.29 7.39
C ALA A 21 -4.48 -3.78 7.71
N TRP A 22 -3.72 -4.51 6.88
CA TRP A 22 -3.48 -5.95 7.04
C TRP A 22 -2.38 -6.27 8.05
N HIS A 23 -1.22 -5.65 7.93
CA HIS A 23 -0.14 -5.82 8.90
C HIS A 23 -0.13 -4.72 9.97
N GLN A 24 -1.10 -3.78 9.91
CA GLN A 24 -1.27 -2.70 10.87
C GLN A 24 0.03 -1.91 11.08
N GLY A 25 0.61 -1.45 9.97
CA GLY A 25 1.87 -0.72 9.98
C GLY A 25 1.98 0.24 8.81
N ASN A 26 2.92 1.17 8.92
CA ASN A 26 3.21 2.10 7.84
C ASN A 26 4.08 1.42 6.79
N ALA A 27 3.68 1.56 5.53
CA ALA A 27 4.39 0.99 4.41
C ALA A 27 4.39 1.91 3.20
N ARG A 28 5.38 1.70 2.34
CA ARG A 28 5.49 2.33 1.02
C ARG A 28 4.82 1.46 -0.03
N GLY A 29 4.18 2.11 -1.00
CA GLY A 29 3.46 1.42 -2.07
C GLY A 29 2.12 0.89 -1.60
N VAL A 30 1.50 1.54 -0.62
CA VAL A 30 0.14 1.22 -0.21
C VAL A 30 -0.84 1.65 -1.31
N ARG A 31 -1.77 0.76 -1.66
CA ARG A 31 -2.90 1.05 -2.55
C ARG A 31 -4.21 0.76 -1.85
N LEU A 32 -5.24 1.52 -2.22
CA LEU A 32 -6.61 1.31 -1.75
C LEU A 32 -7.13 -0.01 -2.31
N VAL A 33 -7.57 -0.92 -1.45
CA VAL A 33 -8.05 -2.27 -1.82
C VAL A 33 -9.48 -2.55 -1.37
N ALA A 34 -10.01 -1.77 -0.42
CA ALA A 34 -11.44 -1.79 -0.11
C ALA A 34 -11.89 -0.42 0.38
N VAL A 35 -13.14 -0.07 0.07
CA VAL A 35 -13.84 1.08 0.65
C VAL A 35 -15.03 0.51 1.41
N ALA A 36 -15.05 0.67 2.73
CA ALA A 36 -16.17 0.22 3.55
C ALA A 36 -17.14 1.39 3.73
N GLU A 37 -18.26 1.38 3.01
CA GLU A 37 -19.32 2.35 3.23
C GLU A 37 -19.92 2.11 4.62
N GLN A 38 -20.07 3.19 5.38
CA GLN A 38 -20.24 3.15 6.83
C GLN A 38 -21.49 2.37 7.27
N GLY A 39 -21.29 1.25 7.96
CA GLY A 39 -22.22 0.78 9.00
C GLY A 39 -21.70 1.26 10.36
N SER A 40 -22.50 2.08 11.05
CA SER A 40 -22.20 2.76 12.33
C SER A 40 -21.23 2.03 13.28
N GLY A 41 -20.00 2.52 13.38
CA GLY A 41 -19.03 2.12 14.40
C GLY A 41 -17.83 3.08 14.46
N PRO A 42 -17.44 3.60 15.64
CA PRO A 42 -16.38 4.61 15.74
C PRO A 42 -15.00 3.98 15.53
N GLY A 43 -14.26 4.45 14.52
CA GLY A 43 -12.80 4.37 14.52
C GLY A 43 -12.10 4.19 13.17
N THR A 44 -12.72 3.60 12.15
CA THR A 44 -12.02 3.35 10.87
C THR A 44 -12.97 3.33 9.68
N ALA A 45 -13.76 4.39 9.54
CA ALA A 45 -14.61 4.58 8.39
C ALA A 45 -13.77 4.70 7.10
N GLY A 46 -13.64 3.58 6.40
CA GLY A 46 -14.10 3.50 5.02
C GLY A 46 -13.06 3.36 3.93
N ARG A 47 -11.76 3.28 4.23
CA ARG A 47 -10.72 3.06 3.20
C ARG A 47 -9.62 2.15 3.73
N HIS A 48 -9.60 0.90 3.27
CA HIS A 48 -8.56 -0.06 3.58
C HIS A 48 -7.47 -0.02 2.52
N PHE A 49 -6.26 0.34 2.95
CA PHE A 49 -5.08 0.34 2.11
C PHE A 49 -4.19 -0.87 2.43
N ALA A 50 -3.54 -1.41 1.40
CA ALA A 50 -2.61 -2.53 1.51
C ALA A 50 -1.33 -2.26 0.73
N CYS A 51 -0.18 -2.55 1.33
CA CYS A 51 1.11 -2.51 0.65
C CYS A 51 1.27 -3.69 -0.30
N ARG A 52 2.20 -3.60 -1.26
CA ARG A 52 2.47 -4.67 -2.24
C ARG A 52 2.63 -6.07 -1.61
N PRO A 53 3.49 -6.29 -0.59
CA PRO A 53 3.66 -7.64 -0.04
C PRO A 53 2.39 -8.18 0.62
N CYS A 54 1.58 -7.33 1.28
CA CYS A 54 0.29 -7.77 1.82
C CYS A 54 -0.72 -8.06 0.72
N ARG A 55 -0.70 -7.30 -0.37
CA ARG A 55 -1.58 -7.58 -1.52
C ARG A 55 -1.25 -8.92 -2.16
N GLU A 56 0.03 -9.22 -2.33
CA GLU A 56 0.49 -10.50 -2.89
C GLU A 56 0.19 -11.67 -1.94
N ALA A 57 0.37 -11.48 -0.63
CA ALA A 57 0.12 -12.54 0.37
C ALA A 57 -1.37 -12.86 0.60
N TYR A 58 -2.24 -11.85 0.49
CA TYR A 58 -3.68 -11.97 0.74
C TYR A 58 -4.53 -11.88 -0.55
N ASP A 59 -3.89 -11.95 -1.73
CA ASP A 59 -4.50 -11.82 -3.06
C ASP A 59 -5.43 -10.58 -3.19
N LEU A 60 -4.99 -9.44 -2.64
CA LEU A 60 -5.78 -8.22 -2.57
C LEU A 60 -5.64 -7.42 -3.87
N VAL A 61 -6.75 -7.30 -4.59
CA VAL A 61 -6.86 -6.48 -5.80
C VAL A 61 -7.12 -5.02 -5.42
N PRO A 62 -6.25 -4.07 -5.80
CA PRO A 62 -6.51 -2.64 -5.65
C PRO A 62 -7.82 -2.23 -6.30
N LEU A 63 -8.53 -1.27 -5.71
CA LEU A 63 -9.73 -0.70 -6.33
C LEU A 63 -9.43 -0.12 -7.72
N ALA A 64 -8.26 0.49 -7.91
CA ALA A 64 -7.84 1.06 -9.18
C ALA A 64 -7.61 0.00 -10.29
N ASP A 65 -7.49 -1.27 -9.93
CA ASP A 65 -7.29 -2.40 -10.85
C ASP A 65 -8.61 -3.18 -11.09
N ARG A 66 -9.75 -2.77 -10.49
CA ARG A 66 -11.06 -3.39 -10.72
C ARG A 66 -11.76 -2.72 -11.93
N PRO A 67 -12.46 -3.50 -12.78
CA PRO A 67 -13.19 -2.96 -13.95
C PRO A 67 -14.42 -2.14 -13.56
#